data_AF-A0A8T4TKL6-F1
#
_entry.id   AF-A0A8T4TKL6-F1
#
_cell.length_a   1.000
_cell.length_b   1.000
_cell.length_c   1.000
_cell.angle_alpha   90.00
_cell.angle_beta   90.00
_cell.angle_gamma   90.00
#
_symmetry.space_group_name_H-M   'P 1'
#
loop_
_entity.id
_entity.type
_entity.pdbx_description
1 polymer ?
#
loop_
_entity_poly.entity_id
_entity_poly.type
_entity_poly.pdbx_seq_one_letter_code
_entity_poly.pdbx_strand_id
1 'polypeptide(L)'
;MEKSLESLRHSTSHILAAAIKRLYPKAKLAIGPSIEEGFYYDFDNLKVIEDDLSKIENEMRRIVKKNLPFKKEKVSKLEAKKKLKDEPYKIELLDELKGEISFYKTGDMFEDLCNGPHVKNTSEIKHFKLLRIAGAYWKGDSKNKMLTRIYGTAFYSEKELDGYLTLLEEIERRNHIKIGKDMKIFTISNLVGKGLPIWLPNGNIIKEEIEELAKEKEREAGYLRVTTPHLAKKELYEQSGHLPYYEDSMYPPMKMDDGTYYLRAMNCPHHHLVYKNDLRSYRDLPLKIAEYGTCYRNELSGTLAGLLRVRMLSMNDAHIYCRKDQIEEEFSNVIQLIQEYYAIFGLKDYWFRLSKWNSKNRKKYISEPKNWEYTEAAIRKVLKRLKVKFVEADDEAAFYGPKVDVQFKAVTGREETMSTIQLDLG
;
A
#
# COMPACT_ATOMS: atom_id res chain seq x y z
N MET A 1 -12.28 31.86 -8.12
CA MET A 1 -11.11 31.01 -7.84
C MET A 1 -11.51 30.08 -6.72
N GLU A 2 -11.76 28.81 -7.04
CA GLU A 2 -12.00 27.80 -6.01
C GLU A 2 -10.83 27.78 -5.03
N LYS A 3 -11.16 27.76 -3.74
CA LYS A 3 -10.20 27.68 -2.65
C LYS A 3 -9.62 26.26 -2.63
N SER A 4 -8.45 26.08 -3.26
CA SER A 4 -7.78 24.78 -3.28
C SER A 4 -7.11 24.48 -1.94
N LEU A 5 -7.42 23.33 -1.34
CA LEU A 5 -6.72 22.80 -0.17
C LEU A 5 -5.22 22.62 -0.44
N GLU A 6 -4.84 22.33 -1.68
CA GLU A 6 -3.44 22.24 -2.10
C GLU A 6 -2.70 23.55 -1.81
N SER A 7 -3.24 24.69 -2.28
CA SER A 7 -2.67 26.02 -2.03
C SER A 7 -2.61 26.35 -0.55
N LEU A 8 -3.65 26.00 0.22
CA LEU A 8 -3.68 26.23 1.67
C LEU A 8 -2.58 25.45 2.39
N ARG A 9 -2.49 24.15 2.12
CA ARG A 9 -1.52 23.24 2.75
C ARG A 9 -0.10 23.58 2.33
N HIS A 10 0.11 23.92 1.06
CA HIS A 10 1.41 24.34 0.55
C HIS A 10 1.86 25.68 1.16
N SER A 11 0.97 26.66 1.28
CA SER A 11 1.26 27.87 2.05
C SER A 11 1.51 27.59 3.53
N THR A 12 0.83 26.61 4.13
CA THR A 12 1.06 26.23 5.54
C THR A 12 2.44 25.59 5.72
N SER A 13 2.93 24.82 4.75
CA SER A 13 4.29 24.27 4.78
C SER A 13 5.36 25.40 4.75
N HIS A 14 5.13 26.48 4.00
CA HIS A 14 6.00 27.65 4.03
C HIS A 14 5.97 28.37 5.38
N ILE A 15 4.80 28.48 6.03
CA ILE A 15 4.72 29.04 7.38
C ILE A 15 5.47 28.18 8.39
N LEU A 16 5.40 26.85 8.26
CA LEU A 16 6.21 25.93 9.06
C LEU A 16 7.71 26.20 8.85
N ALA A 17 8.18 26.29 7.60
CA ALA A 17 9.58 26.59 7.31
C ALA A 17 10.02 27.93 7.88
N ALA A 18 9.20 28.97 7.75
CA ALA A 18 9.46 30.29 8.33
C ALA A 18 9.55 30.25 9.86
N ALA A 19 8.67 29.49 10.52
CA ALA A 19 8.69 29.30 11.97
C ALA A 19 9.95 28.56 12.42
N ILE A 20 10.33 27.49 11.70
CA ILE A 20 11.57 26.74 11.97
C ILE A 20 12.80 27.61 11.79
N LYS A 21 12.91 28.40 10.71
CA LYS A 21 14.07 29.31 10.53
C LYS A 21 14.18 30.37 11.63
N ARG A 22 13.06 30.79 12.24
CA ARG A 22 13.07 31.73 13.37
C ARG A 22 13.48 31.07 14.68
N LEU A 23 12.95 29.89 14.98
CA LEU A 23 13.24 29.17 16.23
C LEU A 23 14.59 28.44 16.19
N TYR A 24 15.00 27.95 15.02
CA TYR A 24 16.18 27.14 14.77
C TYR A 24 16.95 27.68 13.55
N PRO A 25 17.66 28.82 13.66
CA PRO A 25 18.29 29.49 12.52
C PRO A 25 19.31 28.65 11.75
N LYS A 26 19.91 27.66 12.42
CA LYS A 26 20.89 26.74 11.83
C LYS A 26 20.27 25.61 10.99
N ALA A 27 18.95 25.43 11.04
CA ALA A 27 18.26 24.44 10.23
C ALA A 27 18.36 24.80 8.74
N LYS A 28 18.53 23.78 7.90
CA LYS A 28 18.56 23.93 6.43
C LYS A 28 17.29 23.36 5.82
N LEU A 29 16.74 24.06 4.86
CA LEU A 29 15.48 23.74 4.19
C LEU A 29 15.72 22.80 3.03
N ALA A 30 14.93 21.73 2.95
CA ALA A 30 14.96 20.78 1.86
C ALA A 30 13.67 20.88 1.01
N ILE A 31 12.74 19.93 1.13
CA ILE A 31 11.51 19.86 0.33
C ILE A 31 10.28 19.96 1.23
N GLY A 32 9.27 20.73 0.81
CA GLY A 32 8.04 20.95 1.58
C GLY A 32 6.75 20.98 0.78
N PRO A 33 6.31 19.84 0.20
CA PRO A 33 5.16 19.80 -0.68
C PRO A 33 3.85 19.73 0.10
N SER A 34 2.76 20.13 -0.55
CA SER A 34 1.41 19.69 -0.16
C SER A 34 1.23 18.22 -0.55
N ILE A 35 0.45 17.49 0.25
CA ILE A 35 0.01 16.12 -0.01
C ILE A 35 -1.51 16.04 0.18
N GLU A 36 -2.11 14.93 -0.27
CA GLU A 36 -3.56 14.71 -0.25
C GLU A 36 -4.19 14.88 1.14
N GLU A 37 -3.43 14.58 2.20
CA GLU A 37 -3.92 14.63 3.58
C GLU A 37 -3.35 15.79 4.41
N GLY A 38 -2.53 16.64 3.81
CA GLY A 38 -1.84 17.71 4.52
C GLY A 38 -0.60 18.24 3.81
N PHE A 39 0.50 18.33 4.54
CA PHE A 39 1.81 18.73 4.03
C PHE A 39 2.91 18.11 4.90
N TYR A 40 4.13 18.15 4.39
CA TYR A 40 5.32 17.96 5.22
C TYR A 40 6.39 18.96 4.84
N TYR A 41 7.42 19.08 5.68
CA TYR A 41 8.64 19.80 5.33
C TYR A 41 9.87 19.08 5.91
N ASP A 42 10.88 18.89 5.06
CA ASP A 42 12.15 18.25 5.40
C ASP A 42 13.19 19.29 5.83
N PHE A 43 13.85 19.03 6.96
CA PHE A 43 14.87 19.90 7.52
C PHE A 43 16.15 19.12 7.83
N ASP A 44 17.29 19.69 7.47
CA ASP A 44 18.58 19.25 7.99
C ASP A 44 18.97 20.11 9.21
N ASN A 45 19.83 19.54 10.06
CA ASN A 45 20.37 20.19 11.25
C ASN A 45 19.27 20.71 12.20
N LEU A 46 18.15 20.00 12.24
CA LEU A 46 17.02 20.27 13.12
C LEU A 46 16.85 19.11 14.11
N LYS A 47 17.03 19.41 15.40
CA LYS A 47 16.78 18.49 16.51
C LYS A 47 15.51 18.93 17.23
N VAL A 48 14.42 18.21 16.98
CA VAL A 48 13.12 18.44 17.59
C VAL A 48 12.49 17.11 17.97
N ILE A 49 11.71 17.10 19.04
CA ILE A 49 10.88 15.98 19.48
C ILE A 49 9.39 16.36 19.39
N GLU A 50 8.49 15.39 19.57
CA GLU A 50 7.04 15.65 19.40
C GLU A 50 6.52 16.74 20.35
N ASP A 51 7.07 16.85 21.56
CA ASP A 51 6.73 17.90 22.53
C ASP A 51 7.04 19.32 22.02
N ASP A 52 8.04 19.47 21.13
CA ASP A 52 8.40 20.75 20.52
C ASP A 52 7.38 21.23 19.49
N LEU A 53 6.51 20.34 18.98
CA LEU A 53 5.53 20.69 17.95
C LEU A 53 4.59 21.80 18.43
N SER A 54 4.21 21.79 19.71
CA SER A 54 3.38 22.84 20.32
C SER A 54 4.04 24.23 20.25
N LYS A 55 5.36 24.30 20.49
CA LYS A 55 6.16 25.53 20.41
C LYS A 55 6.26 26.02 18.96
N ILE A 56 6.45 25.11 18.00
CA ILE A 56 6.52 25.43 16.57
C ILE A 56 5.17 25.94 16.06
N GLU A 57 4.06 25.25 16.41
CA GLU A 57 2.70 25.67 16.09
C GLU A 57 2.40 27.08 16.61
N ASN A 58 2.82 27.39 17.83
CA ASN A 58 2.64 28.72 18.41
C ASN A 58 3.38 29.81 17.61
N GLU A 59 4.59 29.54 17.15
CA GLU A 59 5.31 30.48 16.29
C GLU A 59 4.66 30.60 14.90
N MET A 60 4.18 29.50 14.32
CA MET A 60 3.39 29.53 13.07
C MET A 60 2.15 30.42 13.23
N ARG A 61 1.40 30.28 14.34
CA ARG A 61 0.22 31.12 14.66
C ARG A 61 0.62 32.60 14.79
N ARG A 62 1.78 32.92 15.37
CA ARG A 62 2.28 34.30 15.44
C ARG A 62 2.57 34.88 14.05
N ILE A 63 3.14 34.09 13.14
CA ILE A 63 3.39 34.53 11.76
C ILE A 63 2.06 34.77 11.03
N VAL A 64 1.11 33.84 11.15
CA VAL A 64 -0.24 33.94 10.55
C VAL A 64 -0.95 35.23 10.95
N LYS A 65 -0.89 35.60 12.24
CA LYS A 65 -1.52 36.81 12.79
C LYS A 65 -0.99 38.12 12.17
N LYS A 66 0.18 38.12 11.53
CA LYS A 66 0.73 39.31 10.87
C LYS A 66 0.07 39.64 9.53
N ASN A 67 -0.78 38.76 9.00
CA ASN A 67 -1.50 38.96 7.74
C ASN A 67 -0.58 39.37 6.57
N LEU A 68 0.50 38.61 6.37
CA LEU A 68 1.49 38.92 5.34
C LEU A 68 1.02 38.40 3.97
N PRO A 69 1.31 39.12 2.86
CA PRO A 69 0.99 38.64 1.53
C PRO A 69 2.01 37.59 1.05
N PHE A 70 1.54 36.59 0.31
CA PHE A 70 2.41 35.73 -0.48
C PHE A 70 2.64 36.35 -1.86
N LYS A 71 3.89 36.63 -2.21
CA LYS A 71 4.27 37.25 -3.50
C LYS A 71 5.23 36.36 -4.27
N LYS A 72 4.87 36.01 -5.50
CA LYS A 72 5.73 35.29 -6.44
C LYS A 72 6.72 36.27 -7.08
N GLU A 73 8.00 35.96 -7.01
CA GLU A 73 9.09 36.71 -7.64
C GLU A 73 9.84 35.79 -8.59
N LYS A 74 9.94 36.18 -9.86
CA LYS A 74 10.78 35.49 -10.85
C LYS A 74 12.19 36.03 -10.74
N VAL A 75 13.17 35.15 -10.70
CA VAL A 75 14.58 35.54 -10.56
C VAL A 75 15.45 34.75 -11.52
N SER A 76 16.61 35.32 -11.87
CA SER A 76 17.60 34.60 -12.66
C SER A 76 18.25 33.48 -11.83
N LYS A 77 18.81 32.46 -12.51
CA LYS A 77 19.55 31.37 -11.83
C LYS A 77 20.73 31.89 -11.01
N LEU A 78 21.38 32.96 -11.46
CA LEU A 78 22.52 33.56 -10.77
C LEU A 78 22.09 34.27 -9.47
N GLU A 79 20.97 35.01 -9.50
CA GLU A 79 20.39 35.62 -8.29
C GLU A 79 19.88 34.55 -7.31
N ALA A 80 19.22 33.51 -7.82
CA ALA A 80 18.75 32.39 -7.01
C ALA A 80 19.90 31.72 -6.26
N LYS A 81 21.05 31.47 -6.92
CA LYS A 81 22.25 30.91 -6.27
C LYS A 81 22.79 31.82 -5.17
N LYS A 82 22.76 33.15 -5.35
CA LYS A 82 23.19 34.11 -4.32
C LYS A 82 22.26 34.08 -3.11
N LYS A 83 20.94 34.05 -3.32
CA LYS A 83 19.93 33.98 -2.25
C LYS A 83 20.02 32.67 -1.45
N LEU A 84 20.26 31.56 -2.14
CA LEU A 84 20.28 30.21 -1.56
C LEU A 84 21.66 29.76 -1.07
N LYS A 85 22.66 30.65 -0.98
CA LYS A 85 24.06 30.28 -0.66
C LYS A 85 24.20 29.42 0.61
N ASP A 86 23.30 29.63 1.57
CA ASP A 86 23.30 28.94 2.86
C ASP A 86 22.35 27.73 2.89
N GLU A 87 21.67 27.39 1.80
CA GLU A 87 20.65 26.34 1.71
C GLU A 87 21.07 25.28 0.67
N PRO A 88 21.93 24.31 1.04
CA PRO A 88 22.56 23.39 0.09
C PRO A 88 21.56 22.55 -0.70
N TYR A 89 20.52 22.04 -0.04
CA TYR A 89 19.45 21.26 -0.68
C TYR A 89 18.67 22.06 -1.73
N LYS A 90 18.44 23.35 -1.47
CA LYS A 90 17.76 24.23 -2.43
C LYS A 90 18.65 24.55 -3.63
N ILE A 91 19.97 24.63 -3.45
CA ILE A 91 20.93 24.77 -4.56
C ILE A 91 20.88 23.53 -5.46
N GLU A 92 20.88 22.32 -4.88
CA GLU A 92 20.75 21.08 -5.67
C GLU A 92 19.45 21.07 -6.49
N LEU A 93 18.31 21.41 -5.86
CA LEU A 93 17.02 21.52 -6.56
C LEU A 93 17.05 22.58 -7.67
N LEU A 94 17.70 23.72 -7.41
CA LEU A 94 17.88 24.79 -8.40
C LEU A 94 18.70 24.34 -9.61
N ASP A 95 19.70 23.48 -9.41
CA ASP A 95 20.53 22.97 -10.49
C ASP A 95 19.79 21.94 -11.36
N GLU A 96 18.84 21.20 -10.79
CA GLU A 96 17.97 20.23 -11.49
C GLU A 96 16.75 20.86 -12.17
N LEU A 97 16.32 22.04 -11.71
CA LEU A 97 15.15 22.74 -12.24
C LEU A 97 15.34 23.09 -13.73
N LYS A 98 14.43 22.57 -14.56
CA LYS A 98 14.28 22.92 -15.97
C LYS A 98 13.08 23.86 -16.11
N GLY A 99 13.33 25.15 -16.37
CA GLY A 99 12.29 26.14 -16.61
C GLY A 99 12.44 27.40 -15.77
N GLU A 100 11.30 28.06 -15.52
CA GLU A 100 11.26 29.32 -14.80
C GLU A 100 11.55 29.13 -13.30
N ILE A 101 12.52 29.91 -12.80
CA ILE A 101 12.90 29.90 -11.39
C ILE A 101 12.10 30.98 -10.67
N SER A 102 11.35 30.57 -9.66
CA SER A 102 10.55 31.48 -8.86
C SER A 102 10.70 31.25 -7.37
N PHE A 103 10.58 32.34 -6.62
CA PHE A 103 10.54 32.36 -5.17
C PHE A 103 9.19 32.89 -4.70
N TYR A 104 8.73 32.37 -3.58
CA TYR A 104 7.59 32.96 -2.88
C TYR A 104 8.05 33.65 -1.61
N LYS A 105 7.78 34.95 -1.54
CA LYS A 105 8.01 35.79 -0.37
C LYS A 105 6.76 35.80 0.50
N THR A 106 6.94 35.52 1.79
CA THR A 106 5.91 35.64 2.83
C THR A 106 6.15 36.96 3.57
N GLY A 107 5.61 38.05 3.03
CA GLY A 107 6.06 39.40 3.39
C GLY A 107 7.58 39.56 3.24
N ASP A 108 8.19 40.36 4.11
CA ASP A 108 9.67 40.54 4.14
C ASP A 108 10.38 39.55 5.07
N MET A 109 9.64 38.58 5.64
CA MET A 109 10.13 37.73 6.71
C MET A 109 10.76 36.42 6.23
N PHE A 110 10.33 35.92 5.08
CA PHE A 110 10.73 34.61 4.59
C PHE A 110 10.59 34.54 3.08
N GLU A 111 11.56 33.93 2.41
CA GLU A 111 11.49 33.60 0.99
C GLU A 111 11.91 32.14 0.79
N ASP A 112 11.25 31.44 -0.11
CA ASP A 112 11.57 30.05 -0.44
C ASP A 112 11.49 29.80 -1.94
N LEU A 113 12.37 28.93 -2.44
CA LEU A 113 12.38 28.46 -3.82
C LEU A 113 11.18 27.54 -4.04
N CYS A 114 10.21 28.02 -4.82
CA CYS A 114 8.93 27.35 -4.98
C CYS A 114 8.17 27.87 -6.21
N ASN A 115 7.42 27.00 -6.89
CA ASN A 115 6.58 27.37 -8.04
C ASN A 115 5.12 27.72 -7.66
N GLY A 116 4.68 27.38 -6.45
CA GLY A 116 3.31 27.51 -5.95
C GLY A 116 2.41 26.37 -6.42
N PRO A 117 1.07 26.51 -6.28
CA PRO A 117 0.35 27.72 -5.89
C PRO A 117 0.35 28.01 -4.38
N HIS A 118 0.03 29.26 -4.01
CA HIS A 118 -0.09 29.73 -2.62
C HIS A 118 -1.41 30.51 -2.42
N VAL A 119 -1.91 30.55 -1.18
CA VAL A 119 -2.99 31.47 -0.77
C VAL A 119 -2.54 32.92 -0.85
N LYS A 120 -3.47 33.89 -0.81
CA LYS A 120 -3.12 35.31 -0.99
C LYS A 120 -2.40 35.87 0.24
N ASN A 121 -2.91 35.56 1.43
CA ASN A 121 -2.37 36.08 2.69
C ASN A 121 -2.25 34.99 3.75
N THR A 122 -1.31 35.17 4.68
CA THR A 122 -1.11 34.23 5.80
C THR A 122 -2.34 34.10 6.69
N SER A 123 -3.21 35.12 6.75
CA SER A 123 -4.45 35.11 7.54
C SER A 123 -5.50 34.09 7.06
N GLU A 124 -5.34 33.53 5.86
CA GLU A 124 -6.18 32.43 5.36
C GLU A 124 -5.84 31.09 6.05
N ILE A 125 -4.64 30.96 6.63
CA ILE A 125 -4.13 29.75 7.27
C ILE A 125 -4.55 29.72 8.74
N LYS A 126 -5.86 29.57 8.99
CA LYS A 126 -6.41 29.65 10.36
C LYS A 126 -6.40 28.32 11.10
N HIS A 127 -6.78 27.24 10.42
CA HIS A 127 -7.00 25.93 11.02
C HIS A 127 -5.95 24.96 10.51
N PHE A 128 -4.90 24.74 11.31
CA PHE A 128 -3.82 23.81 11.02
C PHE A 128 -3.34 23.10 12.28
N LYS A 129 -2.74 21.93 12.10
CA LYS A 129 -2.15 21.10 13.15
C LYS A 129 -0.89 20.40 12.64
N LEU A 130 0.18 20.40 13.42
CA LEU A 130 1.34 19.54 13.23
C LEU A 130 1.05 18.18 13.85
N LEU A 131 1.35 17.11 13.11
CA LEU A 131 0.88 15.76 13.42
C LEU A 131 1.98 14.90 14.06
N ARG A 132 3.14 14.78 13.40
CA ARG A 132 4.23 13.91 13.84
C ARG A 132 5.56 14.29 13.21
N ILE A 133 6.64 13.76 13.78
CA ILE A 133 8.00 13.88 13.24
C ILE A 133 8.44 12.52 12.69
N ALA A 134 9.12 12.50 11.56
CA ALA A 134 9.69 11.30 10.96
C ALA A 134 11.11 11.56 10.44
N GLY A 135 11.88 10.49 10.21
CA GLY A 135 13.11 10.54 9.45
C GLY A 135 12.85 10.32 7.96
N ALA A 136 13.46 11.11 7.10
CA ALA A 136 13.41 10.91 5.65
C ALA A 136 14.80 11.04 5.04
N TYR A 137 15.17 10.15 4.13
CA TYR A 137 16.43 10.28 3.40
C TYR A 137 16.27 11.26 2.24
N TRP A 138 17.28 12.10 2.01
CA TRP A 138 17.28 13.03 0.89
C TRP A 138 17.08 12.28 -0.45
N LYS A 139 16.10 12.73 -1.24
CA LYS A 139 15.64 12.08 -2.49
C LYS A 139 15.20 10.62 -2.35
N GLY A 140 14.90 10.16 -1.13
CA GLY A 140 14.49 8.79 -0.86
C GLY A 140 15.60 7.74 -0.93
N ASP A 141 16.86 8.14 -1.10
CA ASP A 141 18.00 7.21 -1.14
C ASP A 141 18.63 7.05 0.23
N SER A 142 18.57 5.83 0.78
CA SER A 142 19.16 5.45 2.08
C SER A 142 20.65 5.76 2.23
N LYS A 143 21.39 5.97 1.13
CA LYS A 143 22.80 6.37 1.15
C LYS A 143 23.00 7.85 1.44
N ASN A 144 21.96 8.67 1.26
CA ASN A 144 22.02 10.10 1.48
C ASN A 144 21.82 10.47 2.95
N LYS A 145 22.02 11.74 3.27
CA LYS A 145 21.82 12.26 4.63
C LYS A 145 20.35 12.10 5.06
N MET A 146 20.16 11.65 6.31
CA MET A 146 18.85 11.60 6.96
C MET A 146 18.43 13.00 7.40
N LEU A 147 17.21 13.38 7.05
CA LEU A 147 16.56 14.65 7.34
C LEU A 147 15.44 14.44 8.36
N THR A 148 15.13 15.50 9.10
CA THR A 148 13.99 15.58 10.01
C THR A 148 12.77 16.08 9.23
N ARG A 149 11.78 15.20 9.03
CA ARG A 149 10.50 15.52 8.38
C ARG A 149 9.45 15.86 9.43
N ILE A 150 8.78 16.99 9.28
CA ILE A 150 7.63 17.36 10.11
C ILE A 150 6.36 17.29 9.26
N TYR A 151 5.39 16.48 9.69
CA TYR A 151 4.08 16.38 9.05
C TYR A 151 3.08 17.34 9.69
N GLY A 152 2.18 17.90 8.88
CA GLY A 152 1.06 18.72 9.34
C GLY A 152 -0.11 18.66 8.39
N THR A 153 -1.24 19.23 8.80
CA THR A 153 -2.44 19.38 7.96
C THR A 153 -3.08 20.75 8.16
N ALA A 154 -3.89 21.17 7.19
CA ALA A 154 -4.60 22.44 7.22
C ALA A 154 -5.92 22.35 6.45
N PHE A 155 -6.93 23.05 6.96
CA PHE A 155 -8.29 23.13 6.41
C PHE A 155 -8.83 24.56 6.47
N TYR A 156 -9.85 24.85 5.66
CA TYR A 156 -10.47 26.17 5.61
C TYR A 156 -11.45 26.41 6.76
N SER A 157 -11.95 25.34 7.39
CA SER A 157 -12.83 25.42 8.55
C SER A 157 -12.29 24.61 9.74
N GLU A 158 -12.63 25.06 10.95
CA GLU A 158 -12.33 24.34 12.20
C GLU A 158 -13.01 22.97 12.23
N LYS A 159 -14.27 22.90 11.79
CA LYS A 159 -15.04 21.64 11.73
C LYS A 159 -14.37 20.56 10.87
N GLU A 160 -13.78 20.93 9.73
CA GLU A 160 -13.04 19.98 8.88
C GLU A 160 -11.76 19.50 9.56
N LEU A 161 -11.02 20.41 10.22
CA LEU A 161 -9.82 20.06 10.96
C LEU A 161 -10.16 19.10 12.11
N ASP A 162 -11.15 19.43 12.93
CA ASP A 162 -11.56 18.61 14.08
C ASP A 162 -12.09 17.25 13.63
N GLY A 163 -12.87 17.21 12.54
CA GLY A 163 -13.33 15.96 11.92
C GLY A 163 -12.16 15.09 11.46
N TYR A 164 -11.15 15.69 10.82
CA TYR A 164 -9.95 14.99 10.39
C TYR A 164 -9.10 14.48 11.57
N LEU A 165 -8.93 15.27 12.63
CA LEU A 165 -8.21 14.83 13.83
C LEU A 165 -8.93 13.68 14.54
N THR A 166 -10.27 13.74 14.62
CA THR A 166 -11.09 12.65 15.16
C THR A 166 -10.92 11.36 14.33
N LEU A 167 -10.85 11.48 13.01
CA LEU A 167 -10.58 10.34 12.12
C LEU A 167 -9.19 9.73 12.38
N LEU A 168 -8.17 10.56 12.55
CA LEU A 168 -6.81 10.09 12.88
C LEU A 168 -6.76 9.34 14.21
N GLU A 169 -7.48 9.83 15.23
CA GLU A 169 -7.60 9.13 16.51
C GLU A 169 -8.30 7.78 16.37
N GLU A 170 -9.36 7.70 15.56
CA GLU A 170 -10.05 6.45 15.29
C GLU A 170 -9.18 5.45 14.53
N ILE A 171 -8.39 5.92 13.54
CA ILE A 171 -7.40 5.12 12.82
C ILE A 171 -6.38 4.54 13.80
N GLU A 172 -5.82 5.36 14.68
CA GLU A 172 -4.79 4.91 15.62
C GLU A 172 -5.36 3.96 16.68
N ARG A 173 -6.60 4.19 17.12
CA ARG A 173 -7.31 3.27 18.03
C ARG A 173 -7.55 1.90 17.40
N ARG A 174 -7.74 1.83 16.08
CA ARG A 174 -7.97 0.59 15.31
C ARG A 174 -6.72 0.05 14.62
N ASN A 175 -5.55 0.60 14.95
CA ASN A 175 -4.29 0.17 14.37
C ASN A 175 -3.91 -1.22 14.89
N HIS A 176 -3.93 -2.22 14.02
CA HIS A 176 -3.66 -3.62 14.39
C HIS A 176 -2.24 -3.84 14.94
N ILE A 177 -1.28 -2.97 14.61
CA ILE A 177 0.07 -3.04 15.17
C ILE A 177 0.05 -2.67 16.65
N LYS A 178 -0.68 -1.61 17.00
CA LYS A 178 -0.85 -1.17 18.38
C LYS A 178 -1.67 -2.18 19.17
N ILE A 179 -2.84 -2.56 18.65
CA ILE A 179 -3.70 -3.58 19.25
C ILE A 179 -2.94 -4.89 19.43
N GLY A 180 -2.21 -5.33 18.41
CA GLY A 180 -1.46 -6.57 18.45
C GLY A 180 -0.36 -6.58 19.49
N LYS A 181 0.28 -5.43 19.74
CA LYS A 181 1.25 -5.26 20.83
C LYS A 181 0.56 -5.26 22.20
N ASP A 182 -0.48 -4.44 22.36
CA ASP A 182 -1.19 -4.26 23.64
C ASP A 182 -1.86 -5.56 24.10
N MET A 183 -2.44 -6.32 23.16
CA MET A 183 -3.11 -7.60 23.41
C MET A 183 -2.17 -8.81 23.30
N LYS A 184 -0.87 -8.62 23.05
CA LYS A 184 0.12 -9.69 22.89
C LYS A 184 -0.31 -10.74 21.83
N ILE A 185 -0.77 -10.28 20.68
CA ILE A 185 -1.21 -11.13 19.55
C ILE A 185 0.00 -11.54 18.69
N PHE A 186 0.88 -10.60 18.37
CA PHE A 186 2.07 -10.86 17.57
C PHE A 186 3.20 -9.89 17.93
N THR A 187 4.42 -10.24 17.54
CA THR A 187 5.58 -9.35 17.60
C THR A 187 6.42 -9.46 16.33
N ILE A 188 7.22 -8.44 16.04
CA ILE A 188 8.18 -8.46 14.94
C ILE A 188 9.55 -8.17 15.54
N SER A 189 10.45 -9.14 15.44
CA SER A 189 11.82 -9.02 15.96
C SER A 189 12.78 -8.63 14.85
N ASN A 190 13.61 -7.61 15.10
CA ASN A 190 14.69 -7.25 14.19
C ASN A 190 15.71 -8.39 13.99
N LEU A 191 15.84 -9.29 14.98
CA LEU A 191 16.70 -10.47 14.87
C LEU A 191 16.12 -11.55 13.95
N VAL A 192 14.78 -11.66 13.88
CA VAL A 192 14.11 -12.61 12.98
C VAL A 192 14.03 -12.04 11.57
N GLY A 193 13.71 -10.75 11.44
CA GLY A 193 13.66 -10.04 10.17
C GLY A 193 12.33 -9.31 9.92
N LYS A 194 12.39 -8.24 9.13
CA LYS A 194 11.19 -7.46 8.78
C LYS A 194 10.22 -8.29 7.95
N GLY A 195 8.92 -8.17 8.25
CA GLY A 195 7.86 -8.88 7.53
C GLY A 195 7.74 -10.36 7.88
N LEU A 196 8.41 -10.81 8.95
CA LEU A 196 8.34 -12.17 9.48
C LEU A 196 7.74 -12.09 10.90
N PRO A 197 6.40 -11.99 11.02
CA PRO A 197 5.77 -11.86 12.33
C PRO A 197 5.86 -13.15 13.12
N ILE A 198 6.04 -13.00 14.44
CA ILE A 198 5.97 -14.08 15.41
C ILE A 198 4.58 -14.02 16.04
N TRP A 199 3.79 -15.06 15.84
CA TRP A 199 2.51 -15.23 16.53
C TRP A 199 2.77 -15.55 18.01
N LEU A 200 2.22 -14.73 18.90
CA LEU A 200 2.25 -14.94 20.34
C LEU A 200 1.04 -15.80 20.76
N PRO A 201 1.00 -16.38 21.98
CA PRO A 201 -0.06 -17.31 22.37
C PRO A 201 -1.48 -16.83 22.09
N ASN A 202 -1.81 -15.58 22.43
CA ASN A 202 -3.15 -15.02 22.18
C ASN A 202 -3.49 -14.94 20.69
N GLY A 203 -2.51 -14.57 19.86
CA GLY A 203 -2.71 -14.51 18.41
C GLY A 203 -2.74 -15.89 17.76
N ASN A 204 -1.98 -16.85 18.30
CA ASN A 204 -2.00 -18.22 17.80
C ASN A 204 -3.36 -18.88 18.01
N ILE A 205 -4.03 -18.63 19.15
CA ILE A 205 -5.42 -19.07 19.36
C ILE A 205 -6.33 -18.52 18.26
N ILE A 206 -6.30 -17.21 18.02
CA ILE A 206 -7.13 -16.58 16.96
C ILE A 206 -6.87 -17.23 15.59
N LYS A 207 -5.59 -17.46 15.27
CA LYS A 207 -5.18 -18.12 14.02
C LYS A 207 -5.71 -19.55 13.93
N GLU A 208 -5.60 -20.34 14.99
CA GLU A 208 -6.06 -21.73 15.04
C GLU A 208 -7.57 -21.84 14.88
N GLU A 209 -8.35 -20.99 15.55
CA GLU A 209 -9.81 -20.94 15.43
C GLU A 209 -10.26 -20.60 13.99
N ILE A 210 -9.59 -19.63 13.34
CA ILE A 210 -9.87 -19.28 11.94
C ILE A 210 -9.50 -20.45 11.01
N GLU A 211 -8.37 -21.11 11.25
CA GLU A 211 -7.97 -22.28 10.48
C GLU A 211 -8.90 -23.48 10.68
N GLU A 212 -9.43 -23.68 11.88
CA GLU A 212 -10.39 -24.76 12.18
C GLU A 212 -11.72 -24.52 11.46
N LEU A 213 -12.26 -23.31 11.53
CA LEU A 213 -13.45 -22.91 10.76
C LEU A 213 -13.22 -23.12 9.26
N ALA A 214 -12.05 -22.75 8.75
CA ALA A 214 -11.72 -22.95 7.35
C ALA A 214 -11.74 -24.43 6.95
N LYS A 215 -11.10 -25.29 7.75
CA LYS A 215 -11.07 -26.75 7.55
C LYS A 215 -12.46 -27.36 7.58
N GLU A 216 -13.33 -26.89 8.48
CA GLU A 216 -14.72 -27.35 8.58
C GLU A 216 -15.49 -27.02 7.31
N LYS A 217 -15.48 -25.75 6.90
CA LYS A 217 -16.22 -25.25 5.75
C LYS A 217 -15.72 -25.82 4.42
N GLU A 218 -14.39 -25.96 4.29
CA GLU A 218 -13.77 -26.64 3.14
C GLU A 218 -14.21 -28.11 3.04
N ARG A 219 -14.26 -28.83 4.17
CA ARG A 219 -14.73 -30.22 4.20
C ARG A 219 -16.19 -30.32 3.81
N GLU A 220 -17.06 -29.44 4.32
CA GLU A 220 -18.47 -29.35 3.94
C GLU A 220 -18.64 -29.09 2.43
N ALA A 221 -17.77 -28.25 1.85
CA ALA A 221 -17.79 -27.90 0.43
C ALA A 221 -17.06 -28.91 -0.49
N GLY A 222 -16.56 -30.02 0.06
CA GLY A 222 -15.93 -31.13 -0.67
C GLY A 222 -14.48 -30.90 -1.08
N TYR A 223 -13.75 -30.02 -0.40
CA TYR A 223 -12.32 -29.81 -0.64
C TYR A 223 -11.48 -30.92 -0.02
N LEU A 224 -10.48 -31.37 -0.78
CA LEU A 224 -9.47 -32.33 -0.35
C LEU A 224 -8.23 -31.57 0.10
N ARG A 225 -7.90 -31.72 1.38
CA ARG A 225 -6.76 -31.02 1.96
C ARG A 225 -5.45 -31.76 1.69
N VAL A 226 -4.42 -31.00 1.35
CA VAL A 226 -3.05 -31.50 1.16
C VAL A 226 -2.06 -30.69 1.97
N THR A 227 -0.81 -31.12 1.96
CA THR A 227 0.32 -30.36 2.50
C THR A 227 1.46 -30.54 1.52
N THR A 228 2.00 -29.44 1.01
CA THR A 228 3.07 -29.47 0.02
C THR A 228 4.34 -28.78 0.55
N PRO A 229 5.54 -29.15 0.04
CA PRO A 229 6.80 -28.57 0.51
C PRO A 229 6.86 -27.05 0.34
N HIS A 230 7.69 -26.40 1.18
CA HIS A 230 7.96 -24.96 1.09
C HIS A 230 9.01 -24.61 0.03
N LEU A 231 9.71 -25.64 -0.48
CA LEU A 231 10.84 -25.54 -1.40
C LEU A 231 10.59 -26.45 -2.60
N ALA A 232 10.96 -25.96 -3.78
CA ALA A 232 11.04 -26.79 -4.97
C ALA A 232 12.25 -26.40 -5.83
N LYS A 233 12.65 -27.33 -6.70
CA LYS A 233 13.72 -27.06 -7.67
C LYS A 233 13.26 -26.00 -8.69
N LYS A 234 14.24 -25.29 -9.25
CA LYS A 234 14.06 -24.25 -10.27
C LYS A 234 13.13 -24.69 -11.41
N GLU A 235 13.26 -25.93 -11.86
CA GLU A 235 12.55 -26.49 -13.00
C GLU A 235 11.02 -26.46 -12.81
N LEU A 236 10.53 -26.65 -11.58
CA LEU A 236 9.10 -26.57 -11.28
C LEU A 236 8.56 -25.16 -11.57
N TYR A 237 9.29 -24.14 -11.16
CA TYR A 237 8.88 -22.73 -11.31
C TYR A 237 9.12 -22.19 -12.72
N GLU A 238 10.07 -22.75 -13.46
CA GLU A 238 10.22 -22.49 -14.89
C GLU A 238 9.05 -23.09 -15.67
N GLN A 239 8.71 -24.36 -15.39
CA GLN A 239 7.60 -25.04 -16.05
C GLN A 239 6.24 -24.39 -15.74
N SER A 240 6.03 -23.89 -14.52
CA SER A 240 4.82 -23.17 -14.15
C SER A 240 4.81 -21.70 -14.59
N GLY A 241 5.86 -21.21 -15.27
CA GLY A 241 5.99 -19.82 -15.69
C GLY A 241 6.21 -18.81 -14.55
N HIS A 242 6.35 -19.25 -13.30
CA HIS A 242 6.53 -18.34 -12.18
C HIS A 242 7.90 -17.68 -12.17
N LEU A 243 8.98 -18.40 -12.52
CA LEU A 243 10.30 -17.80 -12.56
C LEU A 243 10.39 -16.69 -13.64
N PRO A 244 9.98 -16.91 -14.91
CA PRO A 244 10.00 -15.86 -15.93
C PRO A 244 9.24 -14.57 -15.60
N TYR A 245 8.16 -14.65 -14.82
CA TYR A 245 7.27 -13.50 -14.57
C TYR A 245 7.30 -12.98 -13.12
N TYR A 246 7.84 -13.74 -12.17
CA TYR A 246 7.71 -13.47 -10.73
C TYR A 246 9.04 -13.55 -9.96
N GLU A 247 10.17 -13.82 -10.62
CA GLU A 247 11.50 -13.96 -10.00
C GLU A 247 11.84 -12.77 -9.07
N ASP A 248 11.59 -11.54 -9.51
CA ASP A 248 11.87 -10.32 -8.71
C ASP A 248 11.13 -10.28 -7.36
N SER A 249 10.00 -10.98 -7.26
CA SER A 249 9.18 -11.07 -6.05
C SER A 249 9.42 -12.36 -5.24
N MET A 250 10.26 -13.26 -5.74
CA MET A 250 10.67 -14.49 -5.04
C MET A 250 11.87 -14.24 -4.14
N TYR A 251 12.03 -15.07 -3.11
CA TYR A 251 13.28 -15.08 -2.35
C TYR A 251 14.43 -15.57 -3.22
N PRO A 252 15.68 -15.10 -2.99
CA PRO A 252 16.83 -15.52 -3.78
C PRO A 252 17.02 -17.05 -3.80
N PRO A 253 17.54 -17.60 -4.90
CA PRO A 253 17.78 -19.03 -5.03
C PRO A 253 18.79 -19.55 -4.01
N MET A 254 18.56 -20.77 -3.53
CA MET A 254 19.51 -21.56 -2.75
C MET A 254 20.18 -22.59 -3.65
N LYS A 255 21.51 -22.49 -3.79
CA LYS A 255 22.30 -23.45 -4.57
C LYS A 255 22.72 -24.61 -3.67
N MET A 256 22.29 -25.80 -4.05
CA MET A 256 22.64 -27.08 -3.42
C MET A 256 23.51 -27.89 -4.39
N ASP A 257 24.01 -29.03 -3.93
CA ASP A 257 24.78 -29.98 -4.74
C ASP A 257 23.95 -30.63 -5.86
N ASP A 258 22.65 -30.84 -5.64
CA ASP A 258 21.74 -31.51 -6.56
C ASP A 258 20.80 -30.57 -7.35
N GLY A 259 21.03 -29.26 -7.26
CA GLY A 259 20.27 -28.26 -8.02
C GLY A 259 20.11 -26.91 -7.34
N THR A 260 19.28 -26.06 -7.93
CA THR A 260 18.90 -24.77 -7.37
C THR A 260 17.46 -24.81 -6.88
N TYR A 261 17.24 -24.39 -5.64
CA TYR A 261 15.93 -24.40 -4.99
C TYR A 261 15.45 -22.98 -4.73
N TYR A 262 14.14 -22.80 -4.73
CA TYR A 262 13.48 -21.57 -4.34
C TYR A 262 12.46 -21.83 -3.24
N LEU A 263 12.28 -20.84 -2.37
CA LEU A 263 11.09 -20.77 -1.52
C LEU A 263 9.86 -20.51 -2.40
N ARG A 264 8.78 -21.25 -2.15
CA ARG A 264 7.52 -21.05 -2.88
C ARG A 264 6.94 -19.66 -2.59
N ALA A 265 6.60 -18.93 -3.65
CA ALA A 265 5.84 -17.68 -3.56
C ALA A 265 4.32 -17.89 -3.69
N MET A 266 3.91 -19.04 -4.24
CA MET A 266 2.54 -19.49 -4.43
C MET A 266 2.47 -21.03 -4.33
N ASN A 267 1.31 -21.58 -3.96
CA ASN A 267 1.12 -23.03 -3.83
C ASN A 267 0.77 -23.72 -5.15
N CYS A 268 0.27 -22.97 -6.15
CA CYS A 268 -0.23 -23.47 -7.45
C CYS A 268 0.65 -24.55 -8.08
N PRO A 269 1.99 -24.34 -8.25
CA PRO A 269 2.86 -25.32 -8.90
C PRO A 269 2.84 -26.70 -8.22
N HIS A 270 2.72 -26.73 -6.89
CA HIS A 270 2.68 -27.97 -6.13
C HIS A 270 1.32 -28.65 -6.24
N HIS A 271 0.22 -27.89 -6.22
CA HIS A 271 -1.12 -28.45 -6.38
C HIS A 271 -1.29 -29.08 -7.78
N HIS A 272 -0.66 -28.52 -8.82
CA HIS A 272 -0.63 -29.15 -10.14
C HIS A 272 0.07 -30.51 -10.13
N LEU A 273 1.10 -30.71 -9.30
CA LEU A 273 1.75 -32.02 -9.14
C LEU A 273 0.82 -33.02 -8.43
N VAL A 274 0.09 -32.58 -7.40
CA VAL A 274 -0.94 -33.40 -6.74
C VAL A 274 -2.01 -33.83 -7.74
N TYR A 275 -2.51 -32.90 -8.55
CA TYR A 275 -3.49 -33.20 -9.59
C TYR A 275 -2.96 -34.25 -10.59
N LYS A 276 -1.70 -34.10 -11.03
CA LYS A 276 -1.03 -34.98 -11.99
C LYS A 276 -0.64 -36.35 -11.45
N ASN A 277 -0.67 -36.56 -10.12
CA ASN A 277 -0.21 -37.81 -9.51
C ASN A 277 -1.04 -39.03 -9.94
N ASP A 278 -2.34 -38.83 -10.16
CA ASP A 278 -3.25 -39.91 -10.57
C ASP A 278 -3.85 -39.64 -11.94
N LEU A 279 -4.18 -40.70 -12.67
CA LEU A 279 -5.03 -40.62 -13.85
C LEU A 279 -6.45 -40.23 -13.45
N ARG A 280 -7.06 -39.30 -14.18
CA ARG A 280 -8.41 -38.77 -13.89
C ARG A 280 -9.36 -38.94 -15.06
N SER A 281 -10.59 -39.31 -14.76
CA SER A 281 -11.73 -39.28 -15.68
C SER A 281 -12.48 -37.95 -15.58
N TYR A 282 -13.28 -37.63 -16.61
CA TYR A 282 -14.18 -36.48 -16.57
C TYR A 282 -15.19 -36.53 -15.41
N ARG A 283 -15.48 -37.75 -14.90
CA ARG A 283 -16.37 -38.01 -13.77
C ARG A 283 -15.76 -37.64 -12.41
N ASP A 284 -14.43 -37.58 -12.34
CA ASP A 284 -13.71 -37.21 -11.11
C ASP A 284 -13.66 -35.69 -10.91
N LEU A 285 -14.22 -34.91 -11.84
CA LEU A 285 -14.28 -33.45 -11.80
C LEU A 285 -15.68 -32.96 -11.40
N PRO A 286 -15.79 -31.93 -10.53
CA PRO A 286 -14.70 -31.04 -10.10
C PRO A 286 -13.87 -31.61 -8.94
N LEU A 287 -12.55 -31.44 -9.02
CA LEU A 287 -11.60 -31.80 -7.96
C LEU A 287 -11.07 -30.54 -7.29
N LYS A 288 -11.26 -30.42 -5.97
CA LYS A 288 -10.94 -29.22 -5.20
C LYS A 288 -9.79 -29.52 -4.24
N ILE A 289 -8.59 -28.98 -4.49
CA ILE A 289 -7.40 -29.22 -3.66
C ILE A 289 -7.16 -27.98 -2.81
N ALA A 290 -7.19 -28.10 -1.48
CA ALA A 290 -6.97 -27.01 -0.54
C ALA A 290 -5.72 -27.22 0.31
N GLU A 291 -5.02 -26.13 0.63
CA GLU A 291 -3.90 -26.12 1.57
C GLU A 291 -3.90 -24.78 2.32
N TYR A 292 -3.66 -24.83 3.64
CA TYR A 292 -3.29 -23.62 4.37
C TYR A 292 -1.79 -23.34 4.15
N GLY A 293 -1.45 -23.00 2.90
CA GLY A 293 -0.09 -23.08 2.38
C GLY A 293 0.72 -21.83 2.70
N THR A 294 1.78 -22.00 3.49
CA THR A 294 2.74 -20.92 3.78
C THR A 294 3.60 -20.59 2.58
N CYS A 295 3.52 -19.34 2.12
CA CYS A 295 4.28 -18.79 1.01
C CYS A 295 5.22 -17.66 1.47
N TYR A 296 6.25 -17.41 0.66
CA TYR A 296 7.26 -16.41 0.92
C TYR A 296 7.41 -15.46 -0.28
N ARG A 297 7.22 -14.16 -0.04
CA ARG A 297 7.37 -13.10 -1.05
C ARG A 297 8.44 -12.12 -0.60
N ASN A 298 9.38 -11.80 -1.49
CA ASN A 298 10.47 -10.87 -1.22
C ASN A 298 10.02 -9.41 -1.36
N GLU A 299 9.02 -9.03 -0.57
CA GLU A 299 8.47 -7.69 -0.53
C GLU A 299 9.53 -6.66 -0.13
N LEU A 300 9.48 -5.49 -0.76
CA LEU A 300 10.37 -4.37 -0.46
C LEU A 300 10.25 -3.96 1.01
N SER A 301 11.38 -3.77 1.69
CA SER A 301 11.36 -3.54 3.14
C SER A 301 10.56 -2.31 3.60
N GLY A 302 10.42 -1.30 2.73
CA GLY A 302 9.63 -0.09 2.97
C GLY A 302 8.12 -0.25 2.79
N THR A 303 7.65 -1.35 2.20
CA THR A 303 6.21 -1.60 1.99
C THR A 303 5.60 -2.49 3.08
N LEU A 304 6.41 -3.10 3.93
CA LEU A 304 5.98 -4.00 4.99
C LEU A 304 5.18 -3.27 6.07
N ALA A 305 4.07 -3.86 6.51
CA ALA A 305 3.13 -3.22 7.43
C ALA A 305 2.45 -4.21 8.38
N GLY A 306 3.02 -4.41 9.58
CA GLY A 306 2.48 -5.30 10.61
C GLY A 306 2.16 -6.70 10.06
N LEU A 307 0.90 -7.13 10.21
CA LEU A 307 0.35 -8.36 9.57
C LEU A 307 -0.32 -8.13 8.21
N LEU A 308 -0.51 -6.88 7.75
CA LEU A 308 -1.22 -6.58 6.49
C LEU A 308 -0.34 -6.84 5.27
N ARG A 309 0.94 -6.48 5.34
CA ARG A 309 1.92 -6.74 4.27
C ARG A 309 3.19 -7.33 4.86
N VAL A 310 3.40 -8.61 4.59
CA VAL A 310 4.42 -9.47 5.19
C VAL A 310 5.19 -10.22 4.10
N ARG A 311 6.35 -10.76 4.47
CA ARG A 311 7.14 -11.63 3.58
C ARG A 311 6.76 -13.09 3.73
N MET A 312 6.34 -13.51 4.92
CA MET A 312 5.80 -14.84 5.19
C MET A 312 4.30 -14.72 5.44
N LEU A 313 3.50 -15.41 4.63
CA LEU A 313 2.06 -15.46 4.76
C LEU A 313 1.58 -16.91 4.63
N SER A 314 0.53 -17.27 5.35
CA SER A 314 -0.18 -18.54 5.12
C SER A 314 -1.53 -18.21 4.54
N MET A 315 -1.77 -18.72 3.33
CA MET A 315 -3.00 -18.47 2.60
C MET A 315 -3.94 -19.65 2.83
N ASN A 316 -5.22 -19.37 3.09
CA ASN A 316 -6.25 -20.36 2.77
C ASN A 316 -6.33 -20.43 1.25
N ASP A 317 -5.55 -21.33 0.66
CA ASP A 317 -5.35 -21.43 -0.77
C ASP A 317 -5.98 -22.71 -1.30
N ALA A 318 -6.67 -22.61 -2.43
CA ALA A 318 -7.29 -23.76 -3.06
C ALA A 318 -7.28 -23.66 -4.57
N HIS A 319 -7.11 -24.82 -5.22
CA HIS A 319 -7.07 -24.97 -6.66
C HIS A 319 -8.16 -25.95 -7.06
N ILE A 320 -9.14 -25.45 -7.84
CA ILE A 320 -10.28 -26.23 -8.31
C ILE A 320 -10.04 -26.59 -9.77
N TYR A 321 -9.87 -27.89 -10.03
CA TYR A 321 -9.79 -28.44 -11.37
C TYR A 321 -11.18 -28.85 -11.81
N CYS A 322 -11.70 -28.22 -12.84
CA CYS A 322 -13.05 -28.47 -13.32
C CYS A 322 -13.11 -28.41 -14.85
N ARG A 323 -14.19 -28.96 -15.42
CA ARG A 323 -14.45 -28.82 -16.85
C ARG A 323 -15.01 -27.43 -17.16
N LYS A 324 -14.90 -27.01 -18.42
CA LYS A 324 -15.41 -25.70 -18.88
C LYS A 324 -16.90 -25.50 -18.58
N ASP A 325 -17.72 -26.55 -18.69
CA ASP A 325 -19.15 -26.51 -18.37
C ASP A 325 -19.45 -26.34 -16.87
N GLN A 326 -18.49 -26.63 -15.99
CA GLN A 326 -18.62 -26.53 -14.53
C GLN A 326 -18.13 -25.19 -13.97
N ILE A 327 -17.43 -24.38 -14.76
CA ILE A 327 -16.82 -23.12 -14.32
C ILE A 327 -17.83 -22.20 -13.64
N GLU A 328 -18.99 -21.97 -14.24
CA GLU A 328 -19.99 -21.04 -13.68
C GLU A 328 -20.53 -21.51 -12.32
N GLU A 329 -20.68 -22.81 -12.13
CA GLU A 329 -21.17 -23.42 -10.89
C GLU A 329 -20.11 -23.33 -9.80
N GLU A 330 -18.90 -23.81 -10.07
CA GLU A 330 -17.80 -23.76 -9.10
C GLU A 330 -17.43 -22.33 -8.71
N PHE A 331 -17.40 -21.40 -9.66
CA PHE A 331 -17.17 -19.98 -9.36
C PHE A 331 -18.27 -19.41 -8.45
N SER A 332 -19.52 -19.84 -8.64
CA SER A 332 -20.62 -19.41 -7.77
C SER A 332 -20.50 -19.98 -6.35
N ASN A 333 -20.12 -21.26 -6.25
CA ASN A 333 -19.92 -21.95 -4.97
C ASN A 333 -18.82 -21.25 -4.15
N VAL A 334 -17.71 -20.86 -4.79
CA VAL A 334 -16.63 -20.11 -4.11
C VAL A 334 -17.09 -18.73 -3.66
N ILE A 335 -17.85 -17.98 -4.47
CA ILE A 335 -18.40 -16.68 -4.04
C ILE A 335 -19.30 -16.86 -2.82
N GLN A 336 -20.18 -17.85 -2.83
CA GLN A 336 -21.09 -18.11 -1.71
C GLN A 336 -20.33 -18.46 -0.43
N LEU A 337 -19.29 -19.29 -0.55
CA LEU A 337 -18.42 -19.64 0.57
C LEU A 337 -17.71 -18.39 1.14
N ILE A 338 -17.20 -17.50 0.29
CA ILE A 338 -16.62 -16.22 0.73
C ILE A 338 -17.67 -15.35 1.46
N GLN A 339 -18.88 -15.25 0.90
CA GLN A 339 -19.96 -14.49 1.53
C GLN A 339 -20.38 -15.07 2.89
N GLU A 340 -20.37 -16.39 3.03
CA GLU A 340 -20.62 -17.08 4.31
C GLU A 340 -19.55 -16.74 5.35
N TYR A 341 -18.25 -16.84 4.99
CA TYR A 341 -17.17 -16.40 5.90
C TYR A 341 -17.36 -14.95 6.33
N TYR A 342 -17.65 -14.06 5.39
CA TYR A 342 -17.81 -12.64 5.70
C TYR A 342 -19.03 -12.38 6.59
N ALA A 343 -20.11 -13.14 6.40
CA ALA A 343 -21.26 -13.07 7.30
C ALA A 343 -20.90 -13.53 8.72
N ILE A 344 -20.14 -14.63 8.86
CA ILE A 344 -19.66 -15.14 10.16
C ILE A 344 -18.79 -14.09 10.87
N PHE A 345 -17.86 -13.46 10.15
CA PHE A 345 -16.99 -12.42 10.69
C PHE A 345 -17.67 -11.05 10.83
N GLY A 346 -18.95 -10.92 10.45
CA GLY A 346 -19.71 -9.68 10.52
C GLY A 346 -19.22 -8.59 9.54
N LEU A 347 -18.53 -8.97 8.48
CA LEU A 347 -17.98 -8.07 7.46
C LEU A 347 -19.05 -7.70 6.44
N LYS A 348 -19.42 -6.41 6.41
CA LYS A 348 -20.55 -5.90 5.61
C LYS A 348 -20.15 -4.93 4.50
N ASP A 349 -19.05 -4.21 4.69
CA ASP A 349 -18.61 -3.15 3.77
C ASP A 349 -17.53 -3.68 2.81
N TYR A 350 -17.98 -4.38 1.78
CA TYR A 350 -17.14 -4.93 0.72
C TYR A 350 -17.82 -4.87 -0.63
N TRP A 351 -17.01 -4.90 -1.68
CA TRP A 351 -17.48 -5.02 -3.05
C TRP A 351 -16.54 -5.90 -3.86
N PHE A 352 -17.05 -6.40 -4.97
CA PHE A 352 -16.27 -7.23 -5.87
C PHE A 352 -15.64 -6.35 -6.96
N ARG A 353 -14.42 -6.69 -7.37
CA ARG A 353 -13.74 -6.06 -8.51
C ARG A 353 -13.41 -7.13 -9.52
N LEU A 354 -14.01 -7.05 -10.70
CA LEU A 354 -13.63 -7.85 -11.85
C LEU A 354 -12.42 -7.19 -12.52
N SER A 355 -11.26 -7.78 -12.30
CA SER A 355 -9.98 -7.33 -12.82
C SER A 355 -9.75 -7.96 -14.19
N LYS A 356 -9.72 -7.12 -15.23
CA LYS A 356 -9.65 -7.52 -16.65
C LYS A 356 -8.25 -7.35 -17.20
N TRP A 357 -7.94 -8.09 -18.26
CA TRP A 357 -6.69 -7.88 -18.98
C TRP A 357 -6.71 -6.58 -19.79
N ASN A 358 -5.51 -6.13 -20.14
CA ASN A 358 -5.34 -5.02 -21.07
C ASN A 358 -4.72 -5.55 -22.37
N SER A 359 -5.50 -5.54 -23.45
CA SER A 359 -5.08 -6.03 -24.78
C SER A 359 -3.86 -5.29 -25.37
N LYS A 360 -3.53 -4.10 -24.83
CA LYS A 360 -2.34 -3.33 -25.19
C LYS A 360 -1.08 -3.78 -24.45
N ASN A 361 -1.22 -4.50 -23.33
CA ASN A 361 -0.09 -4.96 -22.50
C ASN A 361 0.22 -6.45 -22.71
N ARG A 362 0.52 -6.83 -23.96
CA ARG A 362 0.76 -8.23 -24.36
C ARG A 362 2.01 -8.88 -23.73
N LYS A 363 2.87 -8.09 -23.08
CA LYS A 363 4.05 -8.61 -22.36
C LYS A 363 3.68 -9.19 -21.00
N LYS A 364 2.60 -8.69 -20.38
CA LYS A 364 2.14 -9.11 -19.04
C LYS A 364 1.20 -10.32 -19.08
N TYR A 365 0.47 -10.52 -20.17
CA TYR A 365 -0.62 -11.52 -20.25
C TYR A 365 -0.32 -12.63 -21.25
N ILE A 366 -0.83 -13.84 -20.99
CA ILE A 366 -0.83 -14.94 -21.95
C ILE A 366 -1.62 -14.53 -23.21
N SER A 367 -1.04 -14.83 -24.39
CA SER A 367 -1.54 -14.37 -25.70
C SER A 367 -2.71 -15.21 -26.24
N GLU A 368 -3.81 -15.29 -25.49
CA GLU A 368 -5.01 -16.05 -25.87
C GLU A 368 -6.33 -15.24 -25.75
N PRO A 369 -6.58 -14.27 -26.66
CA PRO A 369 -7.69 -13.33 -26.55
C PRO A 369 -9.08 -13.98 -26.39
N LYS A 370 -9.31 -15.11 -27.06
CA LYS A 370 -10.60 -15.84 -27.00
C LYS A 370 -10.87 -16.43 -25.62
N ASN A 371 -9.83 -16.89 -24.92
CA ASN A 371 -9.96 -17.43 -23.58
C ASN A 371 -10.26 -16.32 -22.57
N TRP A 372 -9.66 -15.14 -22.75
CA TRP A 372 -9.99 -13.94 -21.96
C TRP A 372 -11.45 -13.51 -22.13
N GLU A 373 -11.94 -13.38 -23.35
CA GLU A 373 -13.34 -13.00 -23.61
C GLU A 373 -14.33 -14.00 -23.00
N TYR A 374 -14.07 -15.30 -23.15
CA TYR A 374 -14.90 -16.35 -22.58
C TYR A 374 -14.94 -16.30 -21.04
N THR A 375 -13.78 -16.19 -20.40
CA THR A 375 -13.65 -16.22 -18.94
C THR A 375 -14.23 -14.97 -18.30
N GLU A 376 -13.97 -13.78 -18.85
CA GLU A 376 -14.58 -12.54 -18.38
C GLU A 376 -16.10 -12.56 -18.52
N ALA A 377 -16.63 -13.12 -19.61
CA ALA A 377 -18.06 -13.26 -19.82
C ALA A 377 -18.70 -14.23 -18.80
N ALA A 378 -18.08 -15.38 -18.55
CA ALA A 378 -18.54 -16.36 -17.58
C ALA A 378 -18.57 -15.77 -16.16
N ILE A 379 -17.49 -15.12 -15.74
CA ILE A 379 -17.41 -14.45 -14.44
C ILE A 379 -18.47 -13.35 -14.31
N ARG A 380 -18.61 -12.48 -15.32
CA ARG A 380 -19.61 -11.40 -15.31
C ARG A 380 -21.04 -11.95 -15.20
N LYS A 381 -21.33 -13.06 -15.87
CA LYS A 381 -22.63 -13.74 -15.79
C LYS A 381 -22.89 -14.26 -14.39
N VAL A 382 -21.90 -14.88 -13.74
CA VAL A 382 -22.00 -15.36 -12.36
C VAL A 382 -22.24 -14.19 -11.40
N LEU A 383 -21.44 -13.12 -11.48
CA LEU A 383 -21.58 -11.94 -10.61
C LEU A 383 -22.98 -11.31 -10.73
N LYS A 384 -23.49 -11.17 -11.96
CA LYS A 384 -24.86 -10.67 -12.21
C LYS A 384 -25.94 -11.60 -11.66
N ARG A 385 -25.77 -12.92 -11.83
CA ARG A 385 -26.72 -13.94 -11.32
C ARG A 385 -26.81 -13.90 -9.79
N LEU A 386 -25.67 -13.76 -9.12
CA LEU A 386 -25.59 -13.65 -7.65
C LEU A 386 -25.98 -12.27 -7.12
N LYS A 387 -26.26 -11.29 -8.01
CA LYS A 387 -26.64 -9.91 -7.67
C LYS A 387 -25.65 -9.22 -6.72
N VAL A 388 -24.37 -9.53 -6.85
CA VAL A 388 -23.32 -8.89 -6.04
C VAL A 388 -22.97 -7.52 -6.62
N LYS A 389 -22.61 -6.57 -5.75
CA LYS A 389 -22.09 -5.27 -6.18
C LYS A 389 -20.66 -5.46 -6.70
N PHE A 390 -20.42 -5.12 -7.96
CA PHE A 390 -19.08 -5.19 -8.53
C PHE A 390 -18.73 -4.01 -9.43
N VAL A 391 -17.44 -3.73 -9.54
CA VAL A 391 -16.84 -2.78 -10.48
C VAL A 391 -15.89 -3.54 -11.42
N GLU A 392 -15.70 -3.03 -12.63
CA GLU A 392 -14.68 -3.55 -13.56
C GLU A 392 -13.44 -2.66 -13.51
N ALA A 393 -12.25 -3.26 -13.50
CA ALA A 393 -10.98 -2.55 -13.53
C ALA A 393 -10.09 -3.13 -14.63
N ASP A 394 -9.58 -2.27 -15.51
CA ASP A 394 -8.69 -2.66 -16.60
C ASP A 394 -7.23 -2.76 -16.10
N ASP A 395 -6.47 -3.71 -16.65
CA ASP A 395 -5.04 -3.96 -16.37
C ASP A 395 -4.69 -4.48 -14.97
N GLU A 396 -5.70 -4.93 -14.22
CA GLU A 396 -5.56 -5.45 -12.85
C GLU A 396 -5.58 -7.00 -12.78
N ALA A 397 -5.74 -7.70 -13.91
CA ALA A 397 -5.78 -9.17 -13.96
C ALA A 397 -4.42 -9.83 -13.63
N ALA A 398 -4.47 -11.13 -13.30
CA ALA A 398 -3.27 -11.97 -13.21
C ALA A 398 -2.69 -12.25 -14.60
N PHE A 399 -1.44 -12.73 -14.70
CA PHE A 399 -0.82 -12.96 -16.00
C PHE A 399 -1.51 -14.09 -16.80
N TYR A 400 -2.12 -15.06 -16.10
CA TYR A 400 -2.74 -16.26 -16.66
C TYR A 400 -4.27 -16.20 -16.81
N GLY A 401 -4.95 -15.18 -16.27
CA GLY A 401 -6.41 -15.08 -16.40
C GLY A 401 -7.07 -13.97 -15.58
N PRO A 402 -8.38 -13.73 -15.80
CA PRO A 402 -9.13 -12.71 -15.06
C PRO A 402 -9.33 -13.16 -13.62
N LYS A 403 -9.47 -12.16 -12.74
CA LYS A 403 -9.73 -12.41 -11.32
C LYS A 403 -10.84 -11.53 -10.78
N VAL A 404 -11.54 -12.08 -9.80
CA VAL A 404 -12.48 -11.34 -8.96
C VAL A 404 -11.82 -11.14 -7.62
N ASP A 405 -11.45 -9.89 -7.35
CA ASP A 405 -10.91 -9.49 -6.06
C ASP A 405 -12.04 -8.93 -5.20
N VAL A 406 -12.14 -9.36 -3.94
CA VAL A 406 -13.08 -8.80 -2.98
C VAL A 406 -12.37 -7.73 -2.15
N GLN A 407 -12.76 -6.48 -2.39
CA GLN A 407 -12.14 -5.29 -1.83
C GLN A 407 -12.81 -4.87 -0.53
N PHE A 408 -11.99 -4.33 0.36
CA PHE A 408 -12.39 -3.70 1.60
C PHE A 408 -11.69 -2.36 1.74
N LYS A 409 -12.35 -1.44 2.44
CA LYS A 409 -11.73 -0.20 2.87
C LYS A 409 -11.14 -0.38 4.26
N ALA A 410 -9.81 -0.32 4.37
CA ALA A 410 -9.14 -0.29 5.65
C ALA A 410 -9.50 0.99 6.41
N VAL A 411 -9.29 1.02 7.73
CA VAL A 411 -9.56 2.21 8.57
C VAL A 411 -8.74 3.41 8.09
N THR A 412 -7.57 3.18 7.51
CA THR A 412 -6.70 4.19 6.89
C THR A 412 -7.27 4.78 5.59
N GLY A 413 -8.42 4.28 5.10
CA GLY A 413 -9.03 4.67 3.85
C GLY A 413 -8.50 3.93 2.62
N ARG A 414 -7.40 3.18 2.76
CA ARG A 414 -6.80 2.40 1.68
C ARG A 414 -7.66 1.18 1.33
N GLU A 415 -7.81 0.91 0.04
CA GLU A 415 -8.45 -0.30 -0.44
C GLU A 415 -7.46 -1.48 -0.39
N GLU A 416 -7.90 -2.58 0.19
CA GLU A 416 -7.12 -3.82 0.27
C GLU A 416 -7.97 -4.99 -0.23
N THR A 417 -7.31 -5.97 -0.85
CA THR A 417 -7.94 -7.21 -1.32
C THR A 417 -7.82 -8.29 -0.26
N MET A 418 -8.95 -8.84 0.20
CA MET A 418 -8.94 -9.88 1.25
C MET A 418 -9.19 -11.29 0.71
N SER A 419 -9.99 -11.42 -0.34
CA SER A 419 -10.20 -12.70 -1.02
C SER A 419 -10.15 -12.50 -2.52
N THR A 420 -9.65 -13.50 -3.24
CA THR A 420 -9.53 -13.46 -4.69
C THR A 420 -9.94 -14.80 -5.27
N ILE A 421 -10.74 -14.77 -6.32
CA ILE A 421 -11.06 -15.93 -7.14
C ILE A 421 -10.44 -15.69 -8.52
N GLN A 422 -9.60 -16.61 -8.98
CA GLN A 422 -8.90 -16.48 -10.26
C GLN A 422 -9.31 -17.64 -11.16
N LEU A 423 -9.47 -17.36 -12.45
CA LEU A 423 -9.77 -18.38 -13.44
C LEU A 423 -8.55 -18.54 -14.34
N ASP A 424 -7.91 -19.70 -14.25
CA ASP A 424 -6.75 -20.07 -15.06
C ASP A 424 -7.17 -21.08 -16.13
N LEU A 425 -6.83 -20.80 -17.40
CA LEU A 425 -7.02 -21.70 -18.54
C LEU A 425 -5.70 -22.04 -19.24
N GLY A 426 -4.56 -21.60 -18.69
CA GLY A 426 -3.23 -21.69 -19.28
C GLY A 426 -2.50 -23.02 -19.08
#